data_AF-A0A0B8QP69-F1
#
_entry.id   AF-A0A0B8QP69-F1
#
_cell.length_a   1.000
_cell.length_b   1.000
_cell.length_c   1.000
_cell.angle_alpha   90.00
_cell.angle_beta   90.00
_cell.angle_gamma   90.00
#
_symmetry.space_group_name_H-M   'P 1'
#
loop_
_entity.id
_entity.type
_entity.pdbx_description
1 polymer ?
#
loop_
_entity_poly.entity_id
_entity_poly.type
_entity_poly.pdbx_seq_one_letter_code
_entity_poly.pdbx_strand_id
1 'polypeptide(L)'
;MKATAHLAWKSLANRKTTAILTILTVAISVILLLGVERIRTQAKNSFANTISGTDLIVGARSGQVNLLLYSVFRIGNATNNIDWKSFEEFSQNPA
;
A
#
# COMPACT_ATOMS: atom_id res chain seq x y z
N MET A 1 -16.07 35.04 19.98
CA MET A 1 -15.37 33.75 19.72
C MET A 1 -14.70 33.14 20.95
N LYS A 2 -13.97 33.87 21.79
CA LYS A 2 -13.28 33.28 22.97
C LYS A 2 -14.22 32.67 24.01
N ALA A 3 -15.39 33.28 24.24
CA ALA A 3 -16.37 32.80 25.22
C ALA A 3 -17.02 31.46 24.85
N THR A 4 -17.30 31.21 23.57
CA THR A 4 -17.93 29.97 23.10
C THR A 4 -16.97 28.79 23.18
N ALA A 5 -15.70 28.98 22.81
CA ALA A 5 -14.65 27.96 22.96
C ALA A 5 -14.40 27.61 24.44
N HIS A 6 -14.44 28.61 25.33
CA HIS A 6 -14.28 28.40 26.78
C HIS A 6 -15.44 27.58 27.38
N LEU A 7 -16.68 27.88 26.99
CA LEU A 7 -17.86 27.11 27.41
C LEU A 7 -17.85 25.69 26.84
N ALA A 8 -17.45 25.51 25.58
CA ALA A 8 -17.28 24.19 24.96
C ALA A 8 -16.25 23.35 25.71
N TRP A 9 -15.11 23.93 26.09
CA TRP A 9 -14.06 23.26 26.86
C TRP A 9 -14.54 22.86 28.26
N LYS A 10 -15.27 23.76 28.94
CA LYS A 10 -15.83 23.50 30.28
C LYS A 10 -16.91 22.41 30.23
N SER A 11 -17.71 22.37 29.16
CA SER A 11 -18.70 21.31 28.90
C SER A 11 -18.03 19.96 28.64
N LEU A 12 -16.98 19.92 27.81
CA LEU A 12 -16.20 18.71 27.53
C LEU A 12 -15.51 18.20 28.80
N ALA A 13 -15.00 19.10 29.65
CA ALA A 13 -14.40 18.79 30.94
C ALA A 13 -15.41 18.32 32.01
N ASN A 14 -16.71 18.57 31.84
CA ASN A 14 -17.74 18.02 32.72
C ASN A 14 -18.16 16.59 32.29
N ARG A 15 -17.90 16.23 31.02
CA ARG A 15 -18.20 14.93 30.42
C ARG A 15 -16.94 14.20 29.92
N LYS A 16 -15.89 14.22 30.74
CA LYS A 16 -14.56 13.67 30.38
C LYS A 16 -14.63 12.22 29.93
N THR A 17 -15.40 11.38 30.61
CA THR A 17 -15.51 9.94 30.31
C THR A 17 -16.08 9.71 28.91
N THR A 18 -17.21 10.34 28.58
CA THR A 18 -17.84 10.21 27.27
C THR A 18 -16.97 10.83 26.18
N ALA A 19 -16.37 12.00 26.43
CA ALA A 19 -15.48 12.65 25.48
C ALA A 19 -14.24 11.79 25.15
N ILE A 20 -13.60 11.17 26.16
CA ILE A 20 -12.48 10.25 25.96
C ILE A 20 -12.93 9.03 25.15
N LEU A 21 -14.09 8.46 25.47
CA LEU A 21 -14.63 7.31 24.73
C LEU A 21 -14.84 7.65 23.24
N THR A 22 -15.43 8.81 22.94
CA THR A 22 -15.62 9.27 21.56
C THR A 22 -14.29 9.49 20.84
N ILE A 23 -13.30 10.12 21.50
CA ILE A 23 -11.97 10.32 20.93
C ILE A 23 -11.30 8.97 20.64
N LEU A 24 -11.39 8.01 21.55
CA LEU A 24 -10.85 6.66 21.35
C LEU A 24 -11.52 5.95 20.18
N THR A 25 -12.84 6.04 20.04
CA THR A 25 -13.55 5.45 18.89
C THR A 25 -13.05 6.03 17.57
N VAL A 26 -12.97 7.37 17.47
CA VAL A 26 -12.47 8.04 16.26
C VAL A 26 -11.01 7.67 16.00
N ALA A 27 -10.18 7.65 17.03
CA ALA A 27 -8.77 7.27 16.92
C ALA A 27 -8.62 5.83 16.39
N ILE A 28 -9.36 4.87 16.93
CA ILE A 28 -9.34 3.48 16.47
C ILE A 28 -9.77 3.38 15.00
N SER A 29 -10.85 4.07 14.60
CA SER A 29 -11.30 4.06 13.20
C SER A 29 -10.24 4.60 12.24
N VAL A 30 -9.59 5.71 12.60
CA VAL A 30 -8.52 6.32 11.78
C VAL A 30 -7.27 5.43 11.76
N ILE A 31 -6.87 4.86 12.89
CA ILE A 31 -5.74 3.94 12.99
C ILE A 31 -5.98 2.70 12.15
N LEU A 32 -7.19 2.13 12.15
CA LEU A 32 -7.51 0.99 11.31
C LEU A 32 -7.41 1.35 9.83
N LEU A 33 -8.00 2.47 9.41
CA LEU A 33 -7.96 2.91 8.02
C LEU A 33 -6.52 3.13 7.54
N LEU A 34 -5.75 3.92 8.28
CA LEU A 34 -4.36 4.23 7.93
C LEU A 34 -3.44 3.03 8.12
N GLY A 35 -3.66 2.23 9.16
CA GLY A 35 -2.88 1.06 9.51
C GLY A 35 -2.99 -0.03 8.45
N VAL A 36 -4.19 -0.33 7.96
CA VAL A 36 -4.39 -1.28 6.86
C VAL A 36 -3.65 -0.82 5.60
N GLU A 37 -3.79 0.45 5.24
CA GLU A 37 -3.11 0.99 4.05
C GLU A 37 -1.58 0.99 4.21
N ARG A 38 -1.09 1.36 5.39
CA ARG A 38 0.35 1.36 5.71
C ARG A 38 0.93 -0.04 5.74
N ILE A 39 0.27 -1.01 6.38
CA ILE A 39 0.72 -2.40 6.42
C ILE A 39 0.70 -2.99 5.01
N ARG A 40 -0.35 -2.74 4.22
CA ARG A 40 -0.43 -3.17 2.81
C ARG A 40 0.75 -2.63 2.01
N THR A 41 1.01 -1.34 2.11
CA THR A 41 2.08 -0.67 1.37
C THR A 41 3.46 -1.11 1.83
N GLN A 42 3.68 -1.21 3.14
CA GLN A 42 4.94 -1.68 3.71
C GLN A 42 5.20 -3.14 3.37
N ALA A 43 4.22 -4.03 3.46
CA ALA A 43 4.37 -5.41 3.02
C ALA A 43 4.80 -5.45 1.55
N LYS A 44 4.12 -4.71 0.67
CA LYS A 44 4.48 -4.60 -0.75
C LYS A 44 5.91 -4.10 -0.97
N ASN A 45 6.33 -3.07 -0.25
CA ASN A 45 7.68 -2.50 -0.37
C ASN A 45 8.75 -3.44 0.22
N SER A 46 8.45 -4.11 1.33
CA SER A 46 9.33 -5.10 1.95
C SER A 46 9.55 -6.31 1.05
N PHE A 47 8.53 -6.74 0.29
CA PHE A 47 8.71 -7.79 -0.73
C PHE A 47 9.65 -7.36 -1.86
N ALA A 48 9.56 -6.11 -2.33
CA ALA A 48 10.47 -5.58 -3.35
C ALA A 48 11.91 -5.43 -2.83
N ASN A 49 12.08 -4.97 -1.59
CA ASN A 49 13.40 -4.68 -1.01
C ASN A 49 14.16 -5.92 -0.50
N THR A 50 13.48 -7.06 -0.25
CA THR A 50 14.15 -8.28 0.25
C THR A 50 14.82 -9.08 -0.89
N ILE A 51 14.52 -8.77 -2.15
CA ILE A 51 15.20 -9.40 -3.30
C ILE A 51 16.49 -8.63 -3.61
N SER A 52 17.47 -8.80 -2.75
CA SER A 52 18.87 -8.41 -2.99
C SER A 52 19.48 -9.38 -4.00
N GLY A 53 19.21 -9.19 -5.29
CA GLY A 53 19.77 -10.04 -6.36
C GLY A 53 19.06 -10.03 -7.72
N THR A 54 18.06 -9.17 -7.96
CA THR A 54 17.43 -9.02 -9.28
C THR A 54 17.44 -7.56 -9.69
N ASP A 55 18.44 -7.17 -10.48
CA ASP A 55 18.65 -5.77 -10.86
C ASP A 55 17.51 -5.22 -11.75
N LEU A 56 16.86 -6.08 -12.55
CA LEU A 56 15.75 -5.70 -13.43
C LEU A 56 14.81 -6.88 -13.73
N ILE A 57 13.50 -6.69 -13.51
CA ILE A 57 12.44 -7.62 -13.95
C ILE A 57 11.71 -6.97 -15.12
N VAL A 58 11.80 -7.58 -16.31
CA VAL A 58 11.08 -7.15 -17.52
C VAL A 58 9.99 -8.16 -17.83
N GLY A 59 8.77 -7.67 -18.01
CA GLY A 59 7.61 -8.48 -18.41
C GLY A 59 6.55 -7.59 -19.03
N ALA A 60 5.50 -8.18 -19.62
CA ALA A 60 4.46 -7.38 -20.24
C ALA A 60 3.66 -6.57 -19.20
N ARG A 61 2.87 -5.61 -19.69
CA ARG A 61 2.08 -4.68 -18.86
C ARG A 61 1.23 -5.43 -17.84
N SER A 62 1.69 -5.42 -16.60
CA SER A 62 1.02 -6.02 -15.43
C SER A 62 1.46 -5.29 -14.15
N GLY A 63 0.89 -5.65 -13.00
CA GLY A 63 1.26 -5.02 -11.72
C GLY A 63 2.66 -5.46 -11.28
N GLN A 64 3.49 -4.52 -10.82
CA GLN A 64 4.88 -4.78 -10.38
C GLN A 64 5.03 -5.97 -9.39
N VAL A 65 4.05 -6.17 -8.50
CA VAL A 65 4.04 -7.29 -7.55
C VAL A 65 3.73 -8.63 -8.23
N ASN A 66 2.83 -8.62 -9.21
CA ASN A 66 2.46 -9.82 -9.95
C ASN A 66 3.65 -10.30 -10.81
N LEU A 67 4.37 -9.36 -11.45
CA LEU A 67 5.63 -9.65 -12.14
C LEU A 67 6.67 -10.27 -11.21
N LEU A 68 6.91 -9.67 -10.05
CA LEU A 68 7.88 -10.19 -9.09
C LEU A 68 7.51 -11.60 -8.57
N LEU A 69 6.24 -11.81 -8.18
CA LEU A 69 5.76 -13.10 -7.69
C LEU A 69 5.82 -14.19 -8.78
N TYR A 70 5.49 -13.85 -10.03
CA TYR A 70 5.56 -14.80 -11.14
C TYR A 70 7.01 -15.09 -11.57
N SER A 71 7.85 -14.06 -11.71
CA SER A 71 9.23 -14.20 -12.19
C SER A 71 10.15 -14.88 -11.18
N VAL A 72 10.04 -14.55 -9.89
CA VAL A 72 10.96 -15.06 -8.87
C VAL A 72 10.36 -16.23 -8.10
N PHE A 73 9.10 -16.13 -7.67
CA PHE A 73 8.46 -17.14 -6.83
C PHE A 73 7.62 -18.15 -7.62
N ARG A 74 7.43 -17.95 -8.94
CA ARG A 74 6.52 -18.74 -9.79
C ARG A 74 5.09 -18.84 -9.23
N ILE A 75 4.64 -17.86 -8.46
CA ILE A 75 3.29 -17.80 -7.89
C ILE A 75 2.42 -16.85 -8.71
N GLY A 76 1.26 -17.33 -9.16
CA GLY A 76 0.26 -16.55 -9.90
C GLY A 76 0.23 -16.86 -11.40
N ASN A 77 -0.55 -16.07 -12.16
CA ASN A 77 -0.73 -16.21 -13.60
C ASN A 77 -0.09 -15.03 -14.33
N ALA A 78 0.71 -15.30 -15.36
CA ALA A 78 1.21 -14.25 -16.26
C ALA A 78 0.04 -13.62 -17.02
N THR A 79 -0.33 -12.40 -16.65
CA THR A 79 -1.28 -11.61 -17.43
C THR A 79 -0.49 -10.97 -18.58
N ASN A 80 -0.70 -11.48 -19.80
CA ASN A 80 0.08 -11.17 -21.01
C ASN A 80 1.53 -11.66 -20.93
N ASN A 81 1.80 -12.95 -21.16
CA ASN A 81 3.19 -13.37 -21.36
C ASN A 81 3.71 -12.80 -22.69
N ILE A 82 4.96 -12.34 -22.70
CA ILE A 82 5.65 -12.02 -23.94
C ILE A 82 5.94 -13.34 -24.64
N ASP A 83 5.34 -13.55 -25.79
CA ASP A 83 5.60 -14.74 -26.59
C ASP A 83 7.05 -14.71 -27.08
N TRP A 84 7.72 -15.86 -27.13
CA TRP A 84 9.14 -15.96 -27.51
C TRP A 84 9.41 -15.30 -28.88
N LYS A 85 8.43 -15.40 -29.79
CA LYS A 85 8.46 -14.78 -31.11
C LYS A 85 8.54 -13.25 -31.06
N SER A 86 7.86 -12.61 -30.09
CA SER A 86 7.93 -11.16 -29.89
C SER A 86 9.32 -10.75 -29.40
N PHE A 87 9.93 -11.53 -28.50
CA PHE A 87 11.30 -11.29 -28.05
C PHE A 87 12.30 -11.35 -29.21
N GLU A 88 12.18 -12.36 -30.08
CA GLU A 88 13.04 -12.52 -31.25
C GLU A 88 12.90 -11.34 -32.23
N GLU A 89 11.66 -10.85 -32.43
CA GLU A 89 11.37 -9.70 -33.30
C GLU A 89 11.93 -8.38 -32.75
N PHE A 90 11.91 -8.16 -31.43
CA PHE A 90 12.56 -7.01 -30.79
C PHE A 90 14.09 -7.13 -30.76
N SER A 91 14.64 -8.33 -30.55
CA SER A 91 16.09 -8.54 -30.51
C SER A 91 16.74 -8.38 -31.88
N GLN A 92 16.00 -8.61 -32.97
CA GLN A 92 16.49 -8.45 -34.34
C GLN A 92 16.31 -7.03 -34.90
N ASN A 93 15.56 -6.16 -34.21
CA ASN A 93 15.45 -4.73 -34.51
C ASN A 93 15.93 -3.87 -33.32
N PRO A 94 17.25 -3.80 -33.06
CA PRO A 94 17.77 -2.79 -32.16
C PRO A 94 17.62 -1.42 -32.84
N ALA A 95 16.90 -0.51 -32.18
CA ALA A 95 16.87 0.90 -32.57
C ALA A 95 18.23 1.57 -32.36
#